data_AF-A9CRG6-F1
#
_entry.id   AF-A9CRG6-F1
#
_cell.length_a   1.000
_cell.length_b   1.000
_cell.length_c   1.000
_cell.angle_alpha   90.00
_cell.angle_beta   90.00
_cell.angle_gamma   90.00
#
_symmetry.space_group_name_H-M   'P 1'
#
loop_
_entity.id
_entity.type
_entity.pdbx_description
1 polymer ?
#
loop_
_entity_poly.entity_id
_entity_poly.type
_entity_poly.pdbx_seq_one_letter_code
_entity_poly.pdbx_strand_id
1 'polypeptide(L)'
;STTSQNTLAALAEMGQKILIVGCDPKADSTRLILHAKAQDTILSLAASAGSVEDLELEDVMKVGYKDIRCVESGGPEPGVGCAGRGVITSINFLEENGAYENIDYVSYDVLGDVVCGGFAMPIRENKAQEIYIVMS
;
A
#
# COMPACT_ATOMS: atom_id res chain seq x y z
N SER A 1 -3.49 -2.31 10.00
CA SER A 1 -2.06 -2.03 10.26
C SER A 1 -1.34 -2.95 11.25
N THR A 2 -1.50 -2.85 12.59
CA THR A 2 -0.63 -3.61 13.54
C THR A 2 -0.67 -5.13 13.33
N THR A 3 -1.86 -5.72 13.28
CA THR A 3 -2.02 -7.16 13.03
C THR A 3 -1.41 -7.55 11.69
N SER A 4 -1.72 -6.79 10.63
CA SER A 4 -1.20 -7.04 9.28
C SER A 4 0.33 -7.07 9.25
N GLN A 5 1.01 -6.02 9.74
CA GLN A 5 2.47 -5.95 9.70
C GLN A 5 3.15 -7.09 10.48
N ASN A 6 2.60 -7.49 11.63
CA ASN A 6 3.17 -8.61 12.40
C ASN A 6 2.94 -9.96 11.72
N THR A 7 1.75 -10.20 11.17
CA THR A 7 1.45 -11.43 10.41
C THR A 7 2.35 -11.55 9.19
N LEU A 8 2.54 -10.46 8.45
CA LEU A 8 3.40 -10.44 7.26
C LEU A 8 4.89 -10.59 7.62
N ALA A 9 5.33 -10.02 8.73
CA ALA A 9 6.68 -10.26 9.25
C ALA A 9 6.91 -11.75 9.56
N ALA A 10 5.92 -12.43 10.16
CA ALA A 10 6.00 -13.87 10.41
C ALA A 10 6.06 -14.68 9.11
N LEU A 11 5.28 -14.33 8.09
CA LEU A 11 5.35 -14.98 6.77
C LEU A 11 6.71 -14.74 6.08
N ALA A 12 7.29 -13.55 6.21
CA ALA A 12 8.62 -13.26 5.70
C ALA A 12 9.71 -14.08 6.42
N GLU A 13 9.56 -14.35 7.72
CA GLU A 13 10.42 -15.29 8.46
C GLU A 13 10.31 -16.73 7.94
N MET A 14 9.15 -17.10 7.38
CA MET A 14 8.93 -18.37 6.70
C MET A 14 9.43 -18.37 5.24
N GLY A 15 10.18 -17.34 4.84
CA GLY A 15 10.82 -17.23 3.52
C GLY A 15 9.92 -16.71 2.41
N GLN A 16 8.72 -16.20 2.73
CA GLN A 16 7.81 -15.63 1.73
C GLN A 16 8.25 -14.23 1.34
N LYS A 17 8.19 -13.91 0.05
CA LYS A 17 8.42 -12.57 -0.50
C LYS A 17 7.14 -11.77 -0.44
N ILE A 18 7.15 -10.64 0.27
CA ILE A 18 5.94 -9.88 0.57
C ILE A 18 6.04 -8.45 0.05
N LEU A 19 4.91 -7.98 -0.49
CA LEU A 19 4.65 -6.58 -0.79
C LEU A 19 3.48 -6.08 0.08
N ILE A 20 3.70 -4.97 0.78
CA ILE A 20 2.65 -4.24 1.52
C ILE A 20 2.29 -2.99 0.74
N VAL A 21 1.02 -2.89 0.38
CA VAL A 21 0.40 -1.70 -0.21
C VAL A 21 -0.52 -1.07 0.82
N GLY A 22 -0.09 0.05 1.39
CA GLY A 22 -0.91 0.84 2.29
C GLY A 22 -1.99 1.59 1.53
N CYS A 23 -3.25 1.25 1.80
CA CYS A 23 -4.43 1.86 1.19
C CYS A 23 -5.26 2.68 2.19
N ASP A 24 -4.69 2.97 3.36
CA ASP A 24 -5.26 3.86 4.37
C ASP A 24 -4.67 5.27 4.20
N PRO A 25 -5.48 6.33 4.05
CA PRO A 25 -4.97 7.70 3.94
C PRO A 25 -4.10 8.16 5.12
N LYS A 26 -4.14 7.45 6.26
CA LYS A 26 -3.26 7.69 7.41
C LYS A 26 -1.77 7.40 7.12
N ALA A 27 -1.48 6.59 6.10
CA ALA A 27 -0.14 6.28 5.62
C ALA A 27 0.83 5.73 6.69
N ASP A 28 0.35 4.84 7.56
CA ASP A 28 1.14 4.22 8.64
C ASP A 28 1.11 2.68 8.62
N SER A 29 0.75 2.11 7.48
CA SER A 29 0.61 0.68 7.21
C SER A 29 1.95 -0.03 7.03
N THR A 30 3.04 0.69 6.82
CA THR A 30 4.40 0.14 6.66
C THR A 30 5.39 0.55 7.75
N ARG A 31 4.97 1.40 8.70
CA ARG A 31 5.86 2.05 9.69
C ARG A 31 6.69 1.06 10.53
N LEU A 32 6.10 -0.07 10.94
CA LEU A 32 6.75 -1.05 11.81
C LEU A 32 7.76 -1.88 11.01
N ILE A 33 7.44 -2.18 9.75
CA ILE A 33 8.35 -2.92 8.85
C ILE A 33 9.58 -2.08 8.49
N LEU A 34 9.40 -0.76 8.31
CA LEU A 34 10.47 0.16 7.93
C LEU A 34 11.25 0.76 9.11
N HIS A 35 10.79 0.55 10.35
CA HIS A 35 11.30 1.23 11.54
C HIS A 35 11.36 2.76 11.38
N ALA A 36 10.39 3.33 10.67
CA ALA A 36 10.31 4.74 10.33
C ALA A 36 9.04 5.36 10.91
N LYS A 37 9.03 6.69 11.07
CA LYS A 37 7.83 7.41 11.53
C LYS A 37 6.72 7.34 10.48
N ALA A 38 7.09 7.54 9.22
CA ALA A 38 6.27 7.43 8.03
C ALA A 38 7.22 7.28 6.82
N GLN A 39 6.70 6.81 5.69
CA GLN A 39 7.36 6.94 4.39
C GLN A 39 6.58 7.92 3.52
N ASP A 40 7.26 8.51 2.55
CA ASP A 40 6.59 9.31 1.54
C ASP A 40 5.60 8.45 0.74
N THR A 41 4.46 9.04 0.39
CA THR A 41 3.38 8.34 -0.30
C THR A 41 3.49 8.53 -1.80
N ILE A 42 2.92 7.62 -2.59
CA ILE A 42 2.87 7.74 -4.05
C ILE A 42 2.21 9.06 -4.45
N LEU A 43 1.09 9.43 -3.83
CA LEU A 43 0.40 10.68 -4.15
C LEU A 43 1.19 11.94 -3.76
N SER A 44 1.90 11.93 -2.62
CA SER A 44 2.72 13.09 -2.23
C SER A 44 3.94 13.26 -3.12
N LEU A 45 4.56 12.15 -3.54
CA LEU A 45 5.68 12.18 -4.47
C LEU A 45 5.22 12.62 -5.87
N ALA A 46 4.08 12.12 -6.35
CA ALA A 46 3.49 12.53 -7.62
C ALA A 46 3.16 14.03 -7.62
N ALA A 47 2.61 14.56 -6.53
CA ALA A 47 2.36 15.99 -6.39
C ALA A 47 3.64 16.85 -6.44
N SER A 48 4.77 16.29 -6.00
CA SER A 48 6.07 16.97 -6.02
C SER A 48 6.78 16.84 -7.38
N ALA A 49 6.63 15.71 -8.06
CA ALA A 49 7.19 15.44 -9.37
C ALA A 49 6.39 16.09 -10.52
N GLY A 50 5.08 16.27 -10.32
CA GLY A 50 4.14 16.88 -11.27
C GLY A 50 2.98 15.93 -11.58
N SER A 51 3.28 14.67 -11.88
CA SER A 51 2.30 13.62 -12.16
C SER A 51 2.77 12.26 -11.65
N VAL A 52 1.91 11.24 -11.71
CA VAL A 52 2.27 9.87 -11.31
C VAL A 52 3.12 9.19 -12.38
N GLU A 53 2.98 9.64 -13.63
CA GLU A 53 3.71 9.20 -14.81
C GLU A 53 5.19 9.64 -14.79
N ASP A 54 5.53 10.64 -13.97
CA ASP A 54 6.90 11.13 -13.77
C ASP A 54 7.64 10.41 -12.64
N LEU A 55 7.00 9.44 -11.97
CA LEU A 55 7.60 8.68 -10.88
C LEU A 55 8.20 7.36 -11.37
N GLU A 56 9.29 6.95 -10.74
CA GLU A 56 9.85 5.62 -10.90
C GLU A 56 9.55 4.76 -9.67
N LEU A 57 9.54 3.43 -9.84
CA LEU A 57 9.21 2.51 -8.73
C LEU A 57 10.17 2.67 -7.54
N GLU A 58 11.43 2.99 -7.80
CA GLU A 58 12.47 3.21 -6.78
C GLU A 58 12.23 4.45 -5.90
N ASP A 59 11.48 5.44 -6.39
CA ASP A 59 11.13 6.62 -5.62
C ASP A 59 10.20 6.25 -4.47
N VAL A 60 9.21 5.39 -4.75
CA VAL A 60 8.09 5.09 -3.86
C VAL A 60 8.30 3.81 -3.05
N MET A 61 9.07 2.85 -3.56
CA MET A 61 9.21 1.54 -2.95
C MET A 61 10.37 1.50 -1.97
N LYS A 62 10.07 1.24 -0.70
CA LYS A 62 11.08 1.02 0.33
C LYS A 62 11.11 -0.46 0.72
N VAL A 63 12.28 -0.94 1.12
CA VAL A 63 12.49 -2.32 1.57
C VAL A 63 12.81 -2.28 3.06
N GLY A 64 12.05 -3.03 3.85
CA GLY A 64 12.17 -3.07 5.31
C GLY A 64 12.60 -4.43 5.84
N TYR A 65 12.07 -4.78 7.02
CA TYR A 65 12.33 -6.06 7.68
C TYR A 65 12.18 -7.25 6.73
N LYS A 66 13.18 -8.13 6.69
CA LYS A 66 13.19 -9.38 5.89
C LYS A 66 12.82 -9.17 4.41
N ASP A 67 13.35 -8.11 3.82
CA ASP A 67 13.13 -7.76 2.41
C ASP A 67 11.66 -7.50 2.03
N ILE A 68 10.80 -7.24 3.02
CA ILE A 68 9.40 -6.85 2.77
C ILE A 68 9.40 -5.52 2.03
N ARG A 69 8.80 -5.51 0.84
CA ARG A 69 8.61 -4.30 0.04
C ARG A 69 7.40 -3.53 0.55
N CYS A 70 7.53 -2.22 0.65
CA CYS A 70 6.58 -1.34 1.30
C CYS A 70 6.29 -0.14 0.41
N VAL A 71 5.01 0.15 0.18
CA VAL A 71 4.53 1.34 -0.51
C VAL A 71 3.30 1.90 0.22
N GLU A 72 3.17 3.22 0.28
CA GLU A 72 1.98 3.89 0.81
C GLU A 72 1.29 4.64 -0.32
N SER A 73 0.00 4.41 -0.54
CA SER A 73 -0.78 5.15 -1.53
C SER A 73 -0.89 6.63 -1.15
N GLY A 74 -1.15 6.87 0.14
CA GLY A 74 -1.47 8.19 0.65
C GLY A 74 -2.91 8.59 0.37
N GLY A 75 -3.23 9.85 0.65
CA GLY A 75 -4.56 10.40 0.45
C GLY A 75 -4.51 11.91 0.34
N PRO A 76 -5.57 12.53 -0.19
CA PRO A 76 -5.69 13.99 -0.21
C PRO A 76 -5.82 14.52 1.22
N GLU A 77 -5.59 15.82 1.38
CA GLU A 77 -5.89 16.49 2.64
C GLU A 77 -7.33 16.23 3.09
N PRO A 78 -7.57 16.02 4.40
CA PRO A 78 -8.91 15.80 4.93
C PRO A 78 -9.90 16.88 4.46
N GLY A 79 -10.98 16.45 3.80
CA GLY A 79 -12.03 17.34 3.30
C GLY A 79 -11.79 17.92 1.91
N VAL A 80 -10.67 17.63 1.24
CA VAL A 80 -10.31 18.22 -0.06
C VAL A 80 -10.51 17.27 -1.24
N GLY A 81 -10.34 15.95 -1.06
CA GLY A 81 -10.39 14.99 -2.16
C GLY A 81 -10.97 13.62 -1.80
N CYS A 82 -10.84 12.67 -2.73
CA CYS A 82 -11.28 11.29 -2.56
C CYS A 82 -10.08 10.35 -2.31
N ALA A 83 -9.93 9.87 -1.07
CA ALA A 83 -8.88 8.90 -0.72
C ALA A 83 -8.94 7.63 -1.58
N GLY A 84 -10.15 7.16 -1.92
CA GLY A 84 -10.33 6.01 -2.80
C GLY A 84 -9.76 6.21 -4.22
N ARG A 85 -9.71 7.44 -4.74
CA ARG A 85 -9.06 7.71 -6.05
C ARG A 85 -7.55 7.57 -5.95
N GLY A 86 -6.97 7.95 -4.81
CA GLY A 86 -5.56 7.75 -4.52
C GLY A 86 -5.17 6.27 -4.58
N VAL A 87 -5.96 5.42 -3.93
CA VAL A 87 -5.76 3.96 -3.93
C VAL A 87 -5.76 3.39 -5.35
N ILE A 88 -6.74 3.78 -6.18
CA ILE A 88 -6.81 3.36 -7.58
C ILE A 88 -5.54 3.76 -8.35
N THR A 89 -5.16 5.05 -8.27
CA THR A 89 -3.98 5.57 -8.96
C THR A 89 -2.71 4.85 -8.54
N SER A 90 -2.53 4.62 -7.23
CA SER A 90 -1.36 3.89 -6.71
C SER A 90 -1.30 2.45 -7.18
N ILE A 91 -2.42 1.72 -7.18
CA ILE A 91 -2.43 0.32 -7.61
C ILE A 91 -2.11 0.20 -9.09
N ASN A 92 -2.67 1.08 -9.93
CA ASN A 92 -2.38 1.10 -11.36
C ASN A 92 -0.90 1.41 -11.63
N PHE A 93 -0.34 2.43 -10.96
CA PHE A 93 1.08 2.76 -11.06
C PHE A 93 1.97 1.56 -10.71
N LEU A 94 1.67 0.85 -9.61
CA LEU A 94 2.44 -0.33 -9.19
C LEU A 94 2.36 -1.47 -10.21
N GLU A 95 1.21 -1.62 -10.87
CA GLU A 95 1.00 -2.66 -11.89
C GLU A 95 1.78 -2.36 -13.16
N GLU A 96 1.68 -1.13 -13.64
CA GLU A 96 2.37 -0.65 -14.86
C GLU A 96 3.90 -0.68 -14.70
N ASN A 97 4.40 -0.48 -13.49
CA ASN A 97 5.84 -0.47 -13.17
C ASN A 97 6.38 -1.82 -12.65
N GLY A 98 5.60 -2.91 -12.74
CA GLY A 98 6.10 -4.26 -12.44
C GLY A 98 6.38 -4.54 -10.95
N ALA A 99 5.75 -3.80 -10.02
CA ALA A 99 6.02 -3.94 -8.58
C ALA A 99 5.68 -5.34 -8.02
N TYR A 100 4.77 -6.05 -8.69
CA TYR A 100 4.25 -7.36 -8.28
C TYR A 100 5.11 -8.54 -8.75
N GLU A 101 6.18 -8.30 -9.51
CA GLU A 101 7.06 -9.38 -9.96
C GLU A 101 7.88 -9.98 -8.81
N ASN A 102 7.97 -11.32 -8.80
CA ASN A 102 8.68 -12.10 -7.80
C ASN A 102 8.17 -11.90 -6.36
N ILE A 103 6.86 -11.73 -6.19
CA ILE A 103 6.18 -11.61 -4.90
C ILE A 103 5.28 -12.83 -4.68
N ASP A 104 5.34 -13.42 -3.50
CA ASP A 104 4.49 -14.55 -3.10
C ASP A 104 3.16 -14.04 -2.52
N TYR A 105 3.20 -12.96 -1.72
CA TYR A 105 2.02 -12.35 -1.12
C TYR A 105 1.99 -10.83 -1.28
N VAL A 106 0.84 -10.31 -1.67
CA VAL A 106 0.54 -8.87 -1.68
C VAL A 106 -0.54 -8.60 -0.64
N SER A 107 -0.25 -7.72 0.32
CA SER A 107 -1.22 -7.30 1.32
C SER A 107 -1.65 -5.85 1.05
N TYR A 108 -2.96 -5.66 0.90
CA TYR A 108 -3.57 -4.33 0.85
C TYR A 108 -4.14 -4.00 2.25
N ASP A 109 -3.52 -3.07 2.97
CA ASP A 109 -4.04 -2.59 4.27
C ASP A 109 -5.04 -1.46 4.00
N VAL A 110 -6.34 -1.82 3.93
CA VAL A 110 -7.43 -0.93 3.50
C VAL A 110 -8.19 -0.38 4.71
N LEU A 111 -8.59 0.89 4.63
CA LEU A 111 -9.45 1.55 5.61
C LEU A 111 -10.82 0.85 5.73
N GLY A 112 -11.19 0.43 6.95
CA GLY A 112 -12.44 -0.30 7.21
C GLY A 112 -13.67 0.58 7.49
N ASP A 113 -13.49 1.86 7.80
CA ASP A 113 -14.57 2.74 8.28
C ASP A 113 -15.50 3.23 7.16
N VAL A 114 -14.97 3.43 5.96
CA VAL A 114 -15.71 3.96 4.81
C VAL A 114 -15.33 3.19 3.57
N VAL A 115 -16.25 2.35 3.08
CA VAL A 115 -16.04 1.57 1.85
C VAL A 115 -16.68 2.28 0.67
N CYS A 116 -15.97 3.26 0.12
CA CYS A 116 -16.34 3.87 -1.16
C CYS A 116 -15.80 3.02 -2.34
N GLY A 117 -16.23 3.33 -3.57
CA GLY A 117 -15.86 2.55 -4.75
C GLY A 117 -14.34 2.38 -4.96
N GLY A 118 -13.53 3.33 -4.51
CA GLY A 118 -12.07 3.26 -4.58
C GLY A 118 -11.43 2.35 -3.54
N PHE A 119 -11.93 2.33 -2.30
CA PHE A 119 -11.45 1.38 -1.28
C PHE A 119 -11.85 -0.07 -1.59
N ALA A 120 -12.95 -0.25 -2.33
CA ALA A 120 -13.36 -1.55 -2.85
C ALA A 120 -12.56 -1.98 -4.11
N MET A 121 -11.68 -1.14 -4.67
CA MET A 121 -10.95 -1.45 -5.90
C MET A 121 -10.16 -2.76 -5.81
N PRO A 122 -9.38 -3.04 -4.73
CA PRO A 122 -8.63 -4.28 -4.65
C PRO A 122 -9.52 -5.53 -4.80
N ILE A 123 -10.74 -5.48 -4.28
CA ILE A 123 -11.72 -6.57 -4.36
C ILE A 123 -12.39 -6.58 -5.75
N ARG A 124 -12.86 -5.43 -6.22
CA ARG A 124 -13.64 -5.30 -7.46
C ARG A 124 -12.84 -5.64 -8.71
N GLU A 125 -11.57 -5.26 -8.76
CA GLU A 125 -10.65 -5.52 -9.87
C GLU A 125 -9.88 -6.83 -9.67
N ASN A 126 -10.33 -7.68 -8.73
CA ASN A 126 -9.76 -8.99 -8.45
C ASN A 126 -8.25 -8.97 -8.13
N LYS A 127 -7.77 -7.85 -7.53
CA LYS A 127 -6.38 -7.70 -7.06
C LYS A 127 -6.15 -8.40 -5.71
N ALA A 128 -7.20 -8.54 -4.91
CA ALA A 128 -7.21 -9.28 -3.66
C ALA A 128 -8.29 -10.38 -3.74
N GLN A 129 -7.86 -11.65 -3.66
CA GLN A 129 -8.75 -12.82 -3.72
C GLN A 129 -9.13 -13.34 -2.34
N GLU A 130 -8.32 -13.04 -1.32
CA GLU A 130 -8.55 -13.41 0.07
C GLU A 130 -8.76 -12.16 0.92
N ILE A 131 -9.85 -12.11 1.67
CA ILE A 131 -10.24 -10.97 2.50
C ILE A 131 -10.29 -11.42 3.96
N TYR A 132 -9.49 -10.76 4.79
CA TYR A 132 -9.43 -10.99 6.23
C TYR A 132 -9.94 -9.74 6.97
N ILE A 133 -10.98 -9.91 7.79
CA ILE A 133 -11.58 -8.82 8.58
C ILE A 133 -11.11 -8.94 10.03
N VAL A 134 -10.48 -7.89 10.55
CA VAL A 134 -10.02 -7.83 11.95
C VAL A 134 -11.16 -7.26 12.81
N MET A 135 -11.51 -7.95 13.90
CA MET A 135 -12.57 -7.58 14.85
C MET A 135 -12.13 -7.86 16.31
N SER A 136 -12.90 -7.35 17.28
CA SER A 136 -12.68 -7.53 18.73
C SER A 136 -13.91 -8.10 19.43
#